data_AF-A0A6I4VZ66-F1
#
_entry.id   AF-A0A6I4VZ66-F1
#
_cell.length_a   1.000
_cell.length_b   1.000
_cell.length_c   1.000
_cell.angle_alpha   90.00
_cell.angle_beta   90.00
_cell.angle_gamma   90.00
#
_symmetry.space_group_name_H-M   'P 1'
#
loop_
_entity.id
_entity.type
_entity.pdbx_description
1 polymer ?
#
loop_
_entity_poly.entity_id
_entity_poly.type
_entity_poly.pdbx_seq_one_letter_code
_entity_poly.pdbx_strand_id
1 'polypeptide(L)'
;MEQEIYSQLAEKFEIEISEGRWYPGMILPYETKLVDRFGVSRSTIDRVLATLVEKGIVTRKDSLYIVVRQKPTPESSLREEFQKAEVHLDLLTLTAQNTSIFHILGEILDGTLPCPDMIKVRMLMPNLSPDGKLQELPRSVDNPDDKRPQQRLYGIQSRAVMRLRGQLERLSGKYPVKVELKIKTIPFPPLFKLCIVNNQVATFGLYQIRESEAPYDGDEIRLLDMTNQSWQILSFAAGSGDERDPLFVNMANAFFNSMWLLFAEDATSLNE
;
A
#
# COMPACT_ATOMS: atom_id res chain seq x y z
N MET A 1 6.07 -17.19 -29.12
CA MET A 1 6.94 -16.18 -29.77
C MET A 1 6.30 -14.79 -29.77
N GLU A 2 5.16 -14.55 -30.42
CA GLU A 2 4.62 -13.18 -30.56
C GLU A 2 4.17 -12.52 -29.22
N GLN A 3 3.64 -13.31 -28.28
CA GLN A 3 3.33 -12.84 -26.91
C GLN A 3 4.58 -12.44 -26.11
N GLU A 4 5.73 -13.04 -26.41
CA GLU A 4 6.98 -12.83 -25.66
C GLU A 4 7.68 -11.55 -26.11
N ILE A 5 7.70 -11.28 -27.43
CA ILE A 5 8.21 -10.04 -28.03
C ILE A 5 7.41 -8.83 -27.55
N TYR A 6 6.08 -8.95 -27.48
CA TYR A 6 5.20 -7.91 -26.98
C TYR A 6 5.51 -7.54 -25.52
N SER A 7 5.63 -8.54 -24.63
CA SER A 7 5.88 -8.29 -23.20
C SER A 7 7.24 -7.66 -22.97
N GLN A 8 8.28 -8.13 -23.68
CA GLN A 8 9.62 -7.55 -23.61
C GLN A 8 9.66 -6.10 -24.11
N LEU A 9 8.89 -5.79 -25.16
CA LEU A 9 8.85 -4.42 -25.69
C LEU A 9 8.10 -3.47 -24.75
N ALA A 10 7.01 -3.91 -24.13
CA ALA A 10 6.30 -3.12 -23.13
C ALA A 10 7.19 -2.82 -21.91
N GLU A 11 7.87 -3.85 -21.37
CA GLU A 11 8.83 -3.70 -20.27
C GLU A 11 9.97 -2.73 -20.64
N LYS A 12 10.47 -2.81 -21.88
CA LYS A 12 11.49 -1.87 -22.36
C LYS A 12 10.98 -0.42 -22.39
N PHE A 13 9.75 -0.17 -22.85
CA PHE A 13 9.16 1.17 -22.80
C PHE A 13 9.07 1.68 -21.35
N GLU A 14 8.66 0.82 -20.42
CA GLU A 14 8.57 1.16 -19.00
C GLU A 14 9.94 1.53 -18.42
N ILE A 15 10.99 0.80 -18.78
CA ILE A 15 12.38 1.10 -18.39
C ILE A 15 12.88 2.41 -19.02
N GLU A 16 12.62 2.66 -20.31
CA GLU A 16 13.03 3.93 -20.94
C GLU A 16 12.34 5.15 -20.30
N ILE A 17 11.08 5.00 -19.87
CA ILE A 17 10.34 6.04 -19.16
C ILE A 17 10.89 6.23 -17.74
N SER A 18 11.17 5.14 -17.01
CA SER A 18 11.71 5.23 -15.65
C SER A 18 13.14 5.81 -15.61
N GLU A 19 13.94 5.55 -16.64
CA GLU A 19 15.28 6.13 -16.82
C GLU A 19 15.26 7.56 -17.38
N GLY A 20 14.08 8.14 -17.61
CA GLY A 20 13.92 9.53 -18.05
C GLY A 20 14.29 9.79 -19.52
N ARG A 21 14.47 8.74 -20.34
CA ARG A 21 14.69 8.89 -21.80
C ARG A 21 13.45 9.46 -22.49
N TRP A 22 12.26 9.18 -21.94
CA TRP A 22 11.06 9.93 -22.23
C TRP A 22 10.54 10.54 -20.93
N TYR A 23 10.34 11.86 -20.94
CA TYR A 23 9.99 12.62 -19.75
C TYR A 23 8.48 12.93 -19.69
N PRO A 24 7.93 13.23 -18.51
CA PRO A 24 6.50 13.56 -18.37
C PRO A 24 6.06 14.69 -19.29
N GLY A 25 4.90 14.52 -19.94
CA GLY A 25 4.36 15.48 -20.91
C GLY A 25 5.00 15.41 -22.30
N MET A 26 6.02 14.57 -22.49
CA MET A 26 6.63 14.32 -23.80
C MET A 26 5.67 13.53 -24.69
N ILE A 27 5.64 13.91 -25.97
CA ILE A 27 4.93 13.16 -27.01
C ILE A 27 5.85 12.03 -27.49
N LEU A 28 5.39 10.79 -27.42
CA LEU A 28 6.10 9.66 -27.99
C LEU A 28 6.23 9.83 -29.52
N PRO A 29 7.32 9.34 -30.14
CA PRO A 29 7.44 9.31 -31.58
C PRO A 29 6.26 8.58 -32.23
N TYR A 30 5.87 9.01 -33.44
CA TYR A 30 4.81 8.35 -34.22
C TYR A 30 5.10 6.85 -34.44
N GLU A 31 4.03 6.06 -34.55
CA GLU A 31 4.08 4.59 -34.72
C GLU A 31 5.11 4.12 -35.76
N THR A 32 5.21 4.83 -36.90
CA THR A 32 6.18 4.54 -37.96
C THR A 32 7.63 4.61 -37.47
N LYS A 33 7.99 5.63 -36.68
CA LYS A 33 9.34 5.75 -36.10
C LYS A 33 9.60 4.69 -35.04
N LEU A 34 8.58 4.23 -34.32
CA LEU A 34 8.70 3.17 -33.32
C LEU A 34 8.86 1.80 -34.00
N VAL A 35 8.13 1.56 -35.08
CA VAL A 35 8.30 0.37 -35.96
C VAL A 35 9.74 0.29 -36.45
N ASP A 36 10.27 1.37 -37.02
CA ASP A 36 11.65 1.41 -37.53
C ASP A 36 12.68 1.21 -36.41
N ARG A 37 12.46 1.85 -35.26
CA ARG A 37 13.38 1.78 -34.11
C ARG A 37 13.46 0.39 -33.49
N PHE A 38 12.33 -0.29 -33.36
CA PHE A 38 12.23 -1.56 -32.64
C PHE A 38 12.19 -2.78 -33.55
N GLY A 39 12.09 -2.59 -34.87
CA GLY A 39 12.10 -3.69 -35.84
C GLY A 39 10.90 -4.62 -35.72
N VAL A 40 9.76 -4.09 -35.26
CA VAL A 40 8.52 -4.86 -35.03
C VAL A 40 7.38 -4.37 -35.92
N SER A 41 6.33 -5.16 -36.07
CA SER A 41 5.17 -4.76 -36.86
C SER A 41 4.41 -3.61 -36.20
N ARG A 42 3.64 -2.87 -37.02
CA ARG A 42 2.77 -1.80 -36.52
C ARG A 42 1.73 -2.32 -35.51
N SER A 43 1.15 -3.49 -35.76
CA SER A 43 0.19 -4.09 -34.82
C SER A 43 0.83 -4.41 -33.46
N THR A 44 2.12 -4.75 -33.41
CA THR A 44 2.85 -4.91 -32.16
C THR A 44 3.03 -3.57 -31.43
N ILE A 45 3.39 -2.49 -32.13
CA ILE A 45 3.48 -1.15 -31.54
C ILE A 45 2.14 -0.69 -31.00
N ASP A 46 1.06 -0.81 -31.80
CA ASP A 46 -0.29 -0.39 -31.41
C ASP A 46 -0.73 -1.11 -30.13
N ARG A 47 -0.45 -2.41 -30.06
CA ARG A 47 -0.77 -3.22 -28.90
C ARG A 47 0.04 -2.83 -27.67
N VAL A 48 1.35 -2.55 -27.82
CA VAL A 48 2.19 -2.06 -26.72
C VAL A 48 1.70 -0.69 -26.22
N LEU A 49 1.41 0.24 -27.13
CA LEU A 49 0.90 1.56 -26.77
C LEU A 49 -0.48 1.47 -26.09
N ALA A 50 -1.36 0.59 -26.55
CA ALA A 50 -2.64 0.32 -25.90
C ALA A 50 -2.46 -0.19 -24.47
N THR A 51 -1.49 -1.08 -24.24
CA THR A 51 -1.15 -1.57 -22.89
C THR A 51 -0.57 -0.49 -22.00
N LEU A 52 0.30 0.36 -22.53
CA LEU A 52 0.83 1.50 -21.77
C LEU A 52 -0.27 2.52 -21.43
N VAL A 53 -1.28 2.66 -22.30
CA VAL A 53 -2.48 3.45 -22.02
C VAL A 53 -3.35 2.80 -20.94
N GLU A 54 -3.57 1.49 -21.02
CA GLU A 54 -4.30 0.73 -20.00
C GLU A 54 -3.62 0.80 -18.63
N LYS A 55 -2.28 0.74 -18.60
CA LYS A 55 -1.47 0.93 -17.40
C LYS A 55 -1.40 2.39 -16.91
N GLY A 56 -1.95 3.35 -17.66
CA GLY A 56 -1.92 4.78 -17.33
C GLY A 56 -0.54 5.43 -17.43
N ILE A 57 0.42 4.77 -18.09
CA ILE A 57 1.80 5.25 -18.30
C ILE A 57 1.85 6.26 -19.45
N VAL A 58 0.95 6.09 -20.42
CA VAL A 58 0.78 6.96 -21.58
C VAL A 58 -0.69 7.33 -21.71
N THR A 59 -1.01 8.49 -22.26
CA THR A 59 -2.38 8.91 -22.58
C THR A 59 -2.48 9.23 -24.07
N ARG A 60 -3.64 8.95 -24.66
CA ARG A 60 -3.90 9.29 -26.05
C ARG A 60 -4.62 10.63 -26.15
N LYS A 61 -4.04 11.61 -26.85
CA LYS A 61 -4.63 12.93 -27.13
C LYS A 61 -4.51 13.25 -28.62
N ASP A 62 -5.64 13.43 -29.31
CA ASP A 62 -5.69 13.83 -30.73
C ASP A 62 -4.77 13.01 -31.65
N SER A 63 -4.79 11.68 -31.51
CA SER A 63 -3.92 10.72 -32.24
C SER A 63 -2.44 10.70 -31.83
N LEU A 64 -2.04 11.49 -30.83
CA LEU A 64 -0.73 11.45 -30.21
C LEU A 64 -0.74 10.64 -28.92
N TYR A 65 0.38 10.02 -28.61
CA TYR A 65 0.62 9.34 -27.35
C TYR A 65 1.52 10.21 -26.48
N ILE A 66 1.03 10.62 -25.31
CA ILE A 66 1.71 11.50 -24.36
C ILE A 66 2.16 10.67 -23.16
N VAL A 67 3.45 10.70 -22.84
CA VAL A 67 3.99 10.07 -21.61
C VAL A 67 3.41 10.80 -20.42
N VAL A 68 2.61 10.09 -19.63
CA VAL A 68 2.05 10.62 -18.40
C VAL A 68 3.15 10.53 -17.35
N ARG A 69 3.21 11.51 -16.44
CA ARG A 69 3.97 11.33 -15.19
C ARG A 69 3.52 9.99 -14.60
N GLN A 70 4.41 9.00 -14.42
CA GLN A 70 4.06 7.88 -13.54
C GLN A 70 3.60 8.54 -12.24
N LYS A 71 2.32 8.38 -11.88
CA LYS A 71 1.88 8.80 -10.54
C LYS A 71 2.85 8.10 -9.59
N PRO A 72 3.52 8.84 -8.68
CA PRO A 72 4.43 8.21 -7.75
C PRO A 72 3.71 7.02 -7.10
N THR A 73 4.39 5.88 -7.06
CA THR A 73 3.79 4.66 -6.52
C THR A 73 3.40 4.93 -5.07
N PRO A 74 2.42 4.17 -4.51
CA PRO A 74 2.09 4.28 -3.09
C PRO A 74 3.34 4.27 -2.21
N GLU A 75 4.30 3.42 -2.54
CA GLU A 75 5.55 3.32 -1.80
C GLU A 75 6.48 4.52 -1.99
N SER A 76 6.65 5.02 -3.22
CA SER A 76 7.54 6.16 -3.46
C SER A 76 6.99 7.45 -2.83
N SER A 77 5.67 7.67 -2.89
CA SER A 77 5.03 8.81 -2.22
C SER A 77 5.22 8.76 -0.70
N LEU A 78 5.04 7.58 -0.09
CA LEU A 78 5.30 7.42 1.35
C LEU A 78 6.78 7.64 1.66
N ARG A 79 7.69 7.05 0.89
CA ARG A 79 9.14 7.15 1.07
C ARG A 79 9.65 8.59 1.01
N GLU A 80 9.09 9.43 0.14
CA GLU A 80 9.40 10.87 0.07
C GLU A 80 9.09 11.59 1.38
N GLU A 81 7.95 11.28 2.02
CA GLU A 81 7.57 11.88 3.29
C GLU A 81 8.42 11.38 4.48
N PHE A 82 8.97 10.17 4.39
CA PHE A 82 9.91 9.65 5.39
C PHE A 82 11.29 10.33 5.36
N GLN A 83 11.58 11.20 4.39
CA GLN A 83 12.81 12.02 4.36
C GLN A 83 12.67 13.34 5.14
N LYS A 84 11.47 13.65 5.66
CA LYS A 84 11.25 14.84 6.49
C LYS A 84 11.79 14.62 7.90
N ALA A 85 12.14 15.72 8.57
CA ALA A 85 12.63 15.69 9.96
C ALA A 85 11.61 15.08 10.93
N GLU A 86 10.32 15.38 10.73
CA GLU A 86 9.23 14.81 11.51
C GLU A 86 8.31 13.98 10.61
N VAL A 87 8.06 12.74 11.02
CA VAL A 87 7.19 11.79 10.33
C VAL A 87 6.00 11.44 11.21
N HIS A 88 4.79 11.81 10.79
CA HIS A 88 3.53 11.43 11.43
C HIS A 88 2.82 10.38 10.58
N LEU A 89 2.66 9.19 11.12
CA LEU A 89 2.09 8.03 10.46
C LEU A 89 0.77 7.62 11.13
N ASP A 90 -0.31 7.67 10.37
CA ASP A 90 -1.64 7.19 10.79
C ASP A 90 -2.00 5.93 9.98
N LEU A 91 -2.24 4.82 10.68
CA LEU A 91 -2.54 3.52 10.08
C LEU A 91 -3.91 3.02 10.50
N LEU A 92 -4.78 2.66 9.55
CA LEU A 92 -5.95 1.83 9.79
C LEU A 92 -5.78 0.53 8.99
N THR A 93 -5.70 -0.61 9.68
CA THR A 93 -5.39 -1.89 9.03
C THR A 93 -5.95 -3.10 9.80
N LEU A 94 -6.23 -4.19 9.08
CA LEU A 94 -6.73 -5.46 9.63
C LEU A 94 -5.66 -6.15 10.48
N THR A 95 -4.50 -6.42 9.89
CA THR A 95 -3.38 -7.11 10.55
C THR A 95 -2.05 -6.37 10.48
N ALA A 96 -1.93 -5.33 9.65
CA ALA A 96 -0.67 -4.64 9.34
C ALA A 96 0.43 -5.45 8.64
N GLN A 97 0.26 -6.75 8.42
CA GLN A 97 1.31 -7.65 7.91
C GLN A 97 1.92 -7.18 6.59
N ASN A 98 1.09 -6.67 5.68
CA ASN A 98 1.48 -6.29 4.32
C ASN A 98 1.46 -4.77 4.18
N THR A 99 2.45 -4.10 4.78
CA THR A 99 2.58 -2.65 4.71
C THR A 99 3.96 -2.22 4.22
N SER A 100 4.01 -1.30 3.25
CA SER A 100 5.25 -0.71 2.73
C SER A 100 6.04 0.01 3.83
N ILE A 101 5.39 0.36 4.95
CA ILE A 101 6.07 0.91 6.13
C ILE A 101 7.18 -0.01 6.64
N PHE A 102 7.00 -1.34 6.63
CA PHE A 102 8.08 -2.26 7.05
C PHE A 102 9.31 -2.19 6.16
N HIS A 103 9.10 -1.94 4.86
CA HIS A 103 10.18 -1.79 3.89
C HIS A 103 10.90 -0.46 4.10
N ILE A 104 10.16 0.65 4.19
CA ILE A 104 10.71 1.99 4.42
C ILE A 104 11.50 2.04 5.75
N LEU A 105 10.98 1.48 6.85
CA LEU A 105 11.72 1.39 8.10
C LEU A 105 12.98 0.51 7.96
N GLY A 106 12.95 -0.50 7.09
CA GLY A 106 14.10 -1.32 6.72
C GLY A 106 15.19 -0.51 6.02
N GLU A 107 14.82 0.32 5.04
CA GLU A 107 15.74 1.24 4.34
C GLU A 107 16.36 2.27 5.29
N ILE A 108 15.62 2.73 6.30
CA ILE A 108 16.20 3.61 7.32
C ILE A 108 17.21 2.83 8.18
N LEU A 109 16.84 1.60 8.58
CA LEU A 109 17.70 0.74 9.40
C LEU A 109 18.98 0.31 8.68
N ASP A 110 18.97 0.13 7.36
CA ASP A 110 20.16 -0.20 6.58
C ASP A 110 20.97 1.05 6.15
N GLY A 111 20.36 2.23 6.24
CA GLY A 111 20.99 3.53 5.94
C GLY A 111 20.86 3.97 4.48
N THR A 112 20.06 3.29 3.67
CA THR A 112 19.72 3.70 2.30
C THR A 112 18.69 4.83 2.27
N LEU A 113 17.93 5.02 3.36
CA LEU A 113 17.09 6.20 3.59
C LEU A 113 17.56 6.97 4.83
N PRO A 114 17.60 8.32 4.80
CA PRO A 114 17.92 9.11 5.99
C PRO A 114 16.94 8.85 7.13
N CYS A 115 17.44 8.84 8.37
CA CYS A 115 16.60 8.70 9.55
C CYS A 115 15.98 10.06 9.94
N PRO A 116 14.65 10.16 10.14
CA PRO A 116 14.00 11.34 10.70
C PRO A 116 14.48 11.66 12.12
N ASP A 117 14.27 12.90 12.55
CA ASP A 117 14.45 13.31 13.95
C ASP A 117 13.33 12.76 14.84
N MET A 118 12.12 12.62 14.29
CA MET A 118 10.95 12.09 15.01
C MET A 118 10.06 11.22 14.12
N ILE A 119 9.59 10.10 14.68
CA ILE A 119 8.57 9.24 14.08
C ILE A 119 7.43 9.03 15.09
N LYS A 120 6.24 9.52 14.74
CA LYS A 120 5.02 9.31 15.52
C LYS A 120 4.07 8.40 14.77
N VAL A 121 3.62 7.33 15.40
CA VAL A 121 2.74 6.33 14.81
C VAL A 121 1.44 6.25 15.63
N ARG A 122 0.31 6.49 14.97
CA ARG A 122 -1.03 6.19 15.49
C ARG A 122 -1.62 5.06 14.68
N MET A 123 -2.03 4.00 15.36
CA MET A 123 -2.50 2.79 14.69
C MET A 123 -3.88 2.37 15.18
N LEU A 124 -4.82 2.24 14.25
CA LEU A 124 -6.15 1.68 14.44
C LEU A 124 -6.21 0.26 13.90
N MET A 125 -6.62 -0.67 14.74
CA MET A 125 -6.77 -2.09 14.40
C MET A 125 -8.09 -2.64 14.93
N PRO A 126 -8.65 -3.72 14.35
CA PRO A 126 -9.78 -4.39 14.96
C PRO A 126 -9.40 -4.95 16.34
N ASN A 127 -10.33 -4.87 17.29
CA ASN A 127 -10.23 -5.52 18.59
C ASN A 127 -10.37 -7.03 18.41
N LEU A 128 -9.24 -7.70 18.16
CA LEU A 128 -9.15 -9.14 18.09
C LEU A 128 -8.67 -9.66 19.44
N SER A 129 -9.30 -10.72 19.93
CA SER A 129 -8.80 -11.48 21.06
C SER A 129 -9.06 -12.98 20.86
N PRO A 130 -8.20 -13.86 21.41
CA PRO A 130 -8.36 -15.31 21.28
C PRO A 130 -9.73 -15.82 21.76
N ASP A 131 -10.29 -15.16 22.76
CA ASP A 131 -11.56 -15.48 23.41
C ASP A 131 -12.64 -14.40 23.20
N GLY A 132 -12.38 -13.44 22.32
CA GLY A 132 -13.25 -12.30 22.06
C GLY A 132 -14.58 -12.67 21.44
N LYS A 133 -15.47 -11.68 21.33
CA LYS A 133 -16.67 -11.81 20.50
C LYS A 133 -16.27 -12.22 19.09
N LEU A 134 -16.88 -13.30 18.58
CA LEU A 134 -16.77 -13.71 17.19
C LEU A 134 -17.08 -12.50 16.30
N GLN A 135 -16.13 -12.12 15.45
CA GLN A 135 -16.38 -11.15 14.40
C GLN A 135 -16.97 -11.88 13.18
N GLU A 136 -17.80 -11.18 12.42
CA GLU A 136 -18.40 -11.73 11.19
C GLU A 136 -17.35 -12.13 10.15
N LEU A 137 -16.17 -11.51 10.18
CA LEU A 137 -15.07 -11.79 9.26
C LEU A 137 -13.71 -11.71 9.97
N PRO A 138 -12.73 -12.54 9.57
CA PRO A 138 -12.89 -13.76 8.77
C PRO A 138 -13.67 -14.83 9.53
N ARG A 139 -14.40 -15.70 8.83
CA ARG A 139 -15.19 -16.78 9.45
C ARG A 139 -15.08 -18.08 8.68
N SER A 140 -15.27 -19.22 9.35
CA SER A 140 -15.27 -20.52 8.68
C SER A 140 -16.48 -20.64 7.74
N VAL A 141 -16.26 -21.24 6.58
CA VAL A 141 -17.32 -21.57 5.61
C VAL A 141 -18.16 -22.73 6.14
N ASP A 142 -17.51 -23.69 6.81
CA ASP A 142 -18.12 -24.95 7.20
C ASP A 142 -18.82 -24.87 8.58
N ASN A 143 -18.33 -24.00 9.48
CA ASN A 143 -18.89 -23.84 10.82
C ASN A 143 -18.76 -22.38 11.32
N PRO A 144 -19.83 -21.56 11.28
CA PRO A 144 -19.78 -20.15 11.71
C PRO A 144 -19.32 -19.91 13.15
N ASP A 145 -19.45 -20.90 14.04
CA ASP A 145 -19.02 -20.81 15.45
C ASP A 145 -17.55 -21.21 15.65
N ASP A 146 -16.85 -21.64 14.60
CA ASP A 146 -15.44 -21.98 14.64
C ASP A 146 -14.60 -20.72 14.88
N LYS A 147 -13.89 -20.69 16.02
CA LYS A 147 -13.05 -19.57 16.44
C LYS A 147 -11.67 -19.55 15.80
N ARG A 148 -11.23 -20.65 15.19
CA ARG A 148 -9.87 -20.79 14.63
C ARG A 148 -9.53 -19.69 13.61
N PRO A 149 -10.42 -19.25 12.70
CA PRO A 149 -10.16 -18.10 11.81
C PRO A 149 -9.81 -16.81 12.56
N GLN A 150 -10.52 -16.51 13.64
CA GLN A 150 -10.29 -15.31 14.46
C GLN A 150 -8.99 -15.43 15.27
N GLN A 151 -8.73 -16.61 15.86
CA GLN A 151 -7.48 -16.88 16.58
C GLN A 151 -6.26 -16.80 15.66
N ARG A 152 -6.38 -17.30 14.43
CA ARG A 152 -5.37 -17.15 13.38
C ARG A 152 -5.11 -15.68 13.08
N LEU A 153 -6.18 -14.91 12.83
CA LEU A 153 -6.06 -13.49 12.50
C LEU A 153 -5.42 -12.70 13.64
N TYR A 154 -5.81 -12.97 14.88
CA TYR A 154 -5.18 -12.42 16.08
C TYR A 154 -3.68 -12.71 16.10
N GLY A 155 -3.26 -13.97 15.89
CA GLY A 155 -1.86 -14.33 15.85
C GLY A 155 -1.07 -13.59 14.75
N ILE A 156 -1.66 -13.38 13.57
CA ILE A 156 -1.04 -12.59 12.48
C ILE A 156 -0.90 -11.12 12.91
N GLN A 157 -1.95 -10.54 13.48
CA GLN A 157 -1.96 -9.17 14.00
C GLN A 157 -0.87 -8.98 15.08
N SER A 158 -0.84 -9.83 16.10
CA SER A 158 0.14 -9.73 17.21
C SER A 158 1.58 -9.81 16.71
N ARG A 159 1.88 -10.72 15.78
CA ARG A 159 3.23 -10.83 15.19
C ARG A 159 3.61 -9.59 14.38
N ALA A 160 2.68 -9.03 13.61
CA ALA A 160 2.93 -7.82 12.83
C ALA A 160 3.17 -6.59 13.72
N VAL A 161 2.39 -6.43 14.80
CA VAL A 161 2.60 -5.38 15.80
C VAL A 161 3.96 -5.53 16.47
N MET A 162 4.32 -6.74 16.90
CA MET A 162 5.63 -7.03 17.50
C MET A 162 6.78 -6.70 16.54
N ARG A 163 6.64 -7.04 15.25
CA ARG A 163 7.62 -6.69 14.22
C ARG A 163 7.77 -5.18 14.06
N LEU A 164 6.67 -4.42 14.05
CA LEU A 164 6.70 -2.96 13.91
C LEU A 164 7.41 -2.33 15.10
N ARG A 165 7.01 -2.72 16.31
CA ARG A 165 7.64 -2.27 17.55
C ARG A 165 9.15 -2.56 17.55
N GLY A 166 9.53 -3.79 17.21
CA GLY A 166 10.94 -4.18 17.12
C GLY A 166 11.75 -3.38 16.08
N GLN A 167 11.17 -3.02 14.94
CA GLN A 167 11.85 -2.14 13.97
C GLN A 167 12.01 -0.71 14.51
N LEU A 168 10.97 -0.16 15.12
CA LEU A 168 10.99 1.16 15.73
C LEU A 168 12.00 1.26 16.89
N GLU A 169 12.06 0.25 17.75
CA GLU A 169 13.05 0.16 18.84
C GLU A 169 14.49 0.08 18.29
N ARG A 170 14.71 -0.73 17.24
CA ARG A 170 16.01 -0.81 16.57
C ARG A 170 16.44 0.53 15.96
N LEU A 171 15.49 1.32 15.45
CA LEU A 171 15.77 2.66 14.94
C LEU A 171 16.24 3.59 16.06
N SER A 172 15.50 3.65 17.17
CA SER A 172 15.90 4.43 18.35
C SER A 172 17.22 3.97 18.99
N GLY A 173 17.58 2.69 18.84
CA GLY A 173 18.88 2.16 19.28
C GLY A 173 20.06 2.53 18.36
N LYS A 174 19.79 2.77 17.06
CA LYS A 174 20.82 3.07 16.05
C LYS A 174 20.98 4.57 15.77
N TYR A 175 19.90 5.33 15.84
CA TYR A 175 19.84 6.74 15.48
C TYR A 175 19.26 7.57 16.63
N PRO A 176 19.56 8.88 16.72
CA PRO A 176 18.98 9.77 17.73
C PRO A 176 17.52 10.16 17.38
N VAL A 177 16.72 9.21 16.89
CA VAL A 177 15.32 9.41 16.51
C VAL A 177 14.39 9.24 17.70
N LYS A 178 13.51 10.20 17.91
CA LYS A 178 12.42 10.09 18.88
C LYS A 178 11.27 9.30 18.27
N VAL A 179 10.86 8.21 18.92
CA VAL A 179 9.74 7.39 18.45
C VAL A 179 8.58 7.41 19.45
N GLU A 180 7.37 7.61 18.94
CA GLU A 180 6.11 7.48 19.69
C GLU A 180 5.19 6.52 18.94
N LEU A 181 4.82 5.38 19.53
CA LEU A 181 3.82 4.45 18.99
C LEU A 181 2.61 4.43 19.92
N LYS A 182 1.42 4.70 19.38
CA LYS A 182 0.15 4.50 20.08
C LYS A 182 -0.78 3.64 19.24
N ILE A 183 -1.32 2.58 19.85
CA ILE A 183 -2.26 1.67 19.21
C ILE A 183 -3.62 1.79 19.91
N LYS A 184 -4.67 1.87 19.10
CA LYS A 184 -6.07 1.86 19.50
C LYS A 184 -6.85 0.81 18.73
N THR A 185 -7.93 0.30 19.32
CA THR A 185 -8.79 -0.70 18.69
C THR A 185 -10.16 -0.17 18.29
N ILE A 186 -10.74 -0.80 17.25
CA ILE A 186 -12.12 -0.60 16.78
C ILE A 186 -12.90 -1.93 16.86
N PRO A 187 -14.23 -1.92 17.09
CA PRO A 187 -15.03 -3.13 17.33
C PRO A 187 -15.44 -3.87 16.04
N PHE A 188 -14.87 -3.51 14.89
CA PHE A 188 -15.18 -4.13 13.61
C PHE A 188 -13.93 -4.33 12.75
N PRO A 189 -13.91 -5.36 11.89
CA PRO A 189 -12.84 -5.52 10.91
C PRO A 189 -12.93 -4.38 9.88
N PRO A 190 -11.84 -3.62 9.64
CA PRO A 190 -11.88 -2.54 8.67
C PRO A 190 -12.04 -3.10 7.26
N LEU A 191 -12.96 -2.54 6.47
CA LEU A 191 -13.20 -2.95 5.07
C LEU A 191 -12.17 -2.41 4.08
N PHE A 192 -11.28 -1.53 4.55
CA PHE A 192 -10.18 -0.98 3.77
C PHE A 192 -8.95 -0.77 4.66
N LYS A 193 -7.79 -0.72 4.03
CA LYS A 193 -6.54 -0.26 4.60
C LYS A 193 -6.35 1.21 4.24
N LEU A 194 -5.95 2.01 5.21
CA LEU A 194 -5.60 3.40 5.04
C LEU A 194 -4.27 3.68 5.75
N CYS A 195 -3.36 4.36 5.06
CA CYS A 195 -2.10 4.83 5.64
C CYS A 195 -1.90 6.29 5.23
N ILE A 196 -1.76 7.19 6.20
CA ILE A 196 -1.54 8.61 5.98
C ILE A 196 -0.17 8.97 6.56
N VAL A 197 0.63 9.73 5.81
CA VAL A 197 1.93 10.24 6.25
C VAL A 197 1.95 11.76 6.14
N ASN A 198 2.34 12.43 7.22
CA ASN A 198 2.52 13.89 7.35
C ASN A 198 1.30 14.72 6.98
N ASN A 199 0.11 14.12 6.98
CA ASN A 199 -1.11 14.70 6.42
C ASN A 199 -0.95 15.14 4.94
N GLN A 200 0.08 14.66 4.24
CA GLN A 200 0.41 15.02 2.86
C GLN A 200 0.12 13.88 1.89
N VAL A 201 0.39 12.65 2.31
CA VAL A 201 0.24 11.45 1.47
C VAL A 201 -0.72 10.49 2.13
N ALA A 202 -1.67 9.95 1.37
CA ALA A 202 -2.57 8.89 1.80
C ALA A 202 -2.52 7.73 0.81
N THR A 203 -2.44 6.51 1.32
CA THR A 203 -2.61 5.28 0.54
C THR A 203 -3.86 4.55 1.00
N PHE A 204 -4.63 4.02 0.05
CA PHE A 204 -5.93 3.42 0.30
C PHE A 204 -6.11 2.13 -0.50
N GLY A 205 -6.62 1.08 0.12
CA GLY A 205 -6.94 -0.16 -0.58
C GLY A 205 -8.08 -0.92 0.08
N LEU A 206 -9.02 -1.43 -0.71
CA LEU A 206 -10.14 -2.22 -0.22
C LEU A 206 -9.67 -3.65 0.12
N TYR A 207 -10.21 -4.21 1.20
CA TYR A 207 -10.16 -5.66 1.38
C TYR A 207 -11.26 -6.30 0.54
N GLN A 208 -10.92 -7.44 -0.08
CA GLN A 208 -11.87 -8.28 -0.78
C GLN A 208 -12.18 -9.50 0.06
N ILE A 209 -13.47 -9.82 0.15
CA ILE A 209 -13.94 -11.03 0.79
C ILE A 209 -13.88 -12.17 -0.22
N ARG A 210 -13.16 -13.23 0.11
CA ARG A 210 -12.98 -14.39 -0.77
C ARG A 210 -12.94 -15.67 0.05
N GLU A 211 -13.41 -16.78 -0.51
CA GLU A 211 -13.10 -18.08 0.06
C GLU A 211 -11.60 -18.37 -0.10
N SER A 212 -10.99 -18.88 0.96
CA SER A 212 -9.62 -19.38 0.96
C SER A 212 -9.48 -20.59 1.89
N GLU A 213 -8.41 -21.35 1.68
CA GLU A 213 -7.95 -22.38 2.60
C GLU A 213 -6.71 -21.85 3.31
N ALA A 214 -6.65 -22.04 4.62
CA ALA A 214 -5.51 -21.65 5.42
C ALA A 214 -5.16 -22.69 6.49
N PRO A 215 -3.87 -22.97 6.68
CA PRO A 215 -3.42 -23.87 7.73
C PRO A 215 -3.58 -23.23 9.10
N TYR A 216 -4.02 -24.04 10.07
CA TYR A 216 -4.09 -23.69 11.48
C TYR A 216 -3.90 -24.93 12.35
N ASP A 217 -2.87 -24.92 13.20
CA ASP A 217 -2.54 -25.99 14.15
C ASP A 217 -2.47 -27.41 13.52
N GLY A 218 -1.96 -27.50 12.29
CA GLY A 218 -1.82 -28.77 11.56
C GLY A 218 -3.04 -29.18 10.72
N ASP A 219 -4.17 -28.49 10.86
CA ASP A 219 -5.37 -28.68 10.03
C ASP A 219 -5.51 -27.58 8.96
N GLU A 220 -6.26 -27.85 7.90
CA GLU A 220 -6.71 -26.85 6.92
C GLU A 220 -8.11 -26.35 7.27
N ILE A 221 -8.32 -25.03 7.18
CA ILE A 221 -9.61 -24.39 7.44
C ILE A 221 -10.05 -23.65 6.18
N ARG A 222 -11.27 -23.97 5.70
CA ARG A 222 -11.95 -23.20 4.67
C ARG A 222 -12.66 -22.01 5.32
N LEU A 223 -12.33 -20.81 4.85
CA LEU A 223 -12.81 -19.58 5.47
C LEU A 223 -13.16 -18.51 4.44
N LEU A 224 -14.11 -17.65 4.79
CA LEU A 224 -14.32 -16.37 4.14
C LEU A 224 -13.29 -15.39 4.70
N ASP A 225 -12.25 -15.12 3.92
CA ASP A 225 -11.12 -14.29 4.30
C ASP A 225 -11.27 -12.86 3.82
N MET A 226 -10.56 -11.95 4.49
CA MET A 226 -10.38 -10.57 4.06
C MET A 226 -8.96 -10.39 3.54
N THR A 227 -8.81 -10.43 2.22
CA THR A 227 -7.51 -10.31 1.56
C THR A 227 -7.37 -8.97 0.86
N ASN A 228 -6.15 -8.47 0.76
CA ASN A 228 -5.83 -7.31 -0.08
C ASN A 228 -4.76 -7.75 -1.08
N GLN A 229 -4.97 -7.46 -2.36
CA GLN A 229 -3.94 -7.67 -3.37
C GLN A 229 -3.08 -6.40 -3.50
N SER A 230 -1.77 -6.54 -3.38
CA SER A 230 -0.82 -5.41 -3.30
C SER A 230 -0.91 -4.41 -4.46
N TRP A 231 -1.34 -4.86 -5.64
CA TRP A 231 -1.51 -4.01 -6.83
C TRP A 231 -2.79 -3.14 -6.83
N GLN A 232 -3.65 -3.25 -5.81
CA GLN A 232 -4.90 -2.46 -5.67
C GLN A 232 -4.79 -1.29 -4.68
N ILE A 233 -3.58 -0.92 -4.27
CA ILE A 233 -3.36 0.22 -3.38
C ILE A 233 -3.26 1.50 -4.21
N LEU A 234 -4.17 2.42 -3.96
CA LEU A 234 -4.15 3.77 -4.51
C LEU A 234 -3.25 4.67 -3.68
N SER A 235 -2.59 5.64 -4.34
CA SER A 235 -1.79 6.70 -3.71
C SER A 235 -2.38 8.06 -4.05
N PHE A 236 -2.42 8.94 -3.04
CA PHE A 236 -2.87 10.32 -3.16
C PHE A 236 -1.86 11.20 -2.44
N ALA A 237 -1.33 12.22 -3.12
CA ALA A 237 -0.40 13.16 -2.52
C ALA A 237 -0.88 14.60 -2.75
N ALA A 238 -0.91 15.41 -1.69
CA ALA A 238 -1.38 16.80 -1.78
C ALA A 238 -0.55 17.64 -2.78
N GLY A 239 0.72 17.30 -2.99
CA GLY A 239 1.62 17.93 -3.96
C GLY A 239 1.67 17.27 -5.34
N SER A 240 0.75 16.35 -5.68
CA SER A 240 0.83 15.60 -6.94
C SER A 240 0.50 16.44 -8.19
N GLY A 241 -0.23 17.55 -8.02
CA GLY A 241 -0.80 18.35 -9.10
C GLY A 241 -2.17 17.85 -9.60
N ASP A 242 -2.69 16.75 -9.06
CA ASP A 242 -4.08 16.29 -9.29
C ASP A 242 -4.99 16.96 -8.25
N GLU A 243 -6.00 17.69 -8.71
CA GLU A 243 -6.92 18.44 -7.83
C GLU A 243 -7.70 17.55 -6.86
N ARG A 244 -7.84 16.25 -7.16
CA ARG A 244 -8.55 15.30 -6.31
C ARG A 244 -7.72 14.78 -5.15
N ASP A 245 -6.40 14.75 -5.29
CA ASP A 245 -5.51 14.14 -4.31
C ASP A 245 -5.53 14.91 -2.97
N PRO A 246 -5.42 16.26 -2.93
CA PRO A 246 -5.60 17.02 -1.69
C PRO A 246 -6.97 16.82 -1.04
N LEU A 247 -8.03 16.70 -1.85
CA LEU A 247 -9.39 16.47 -1.34
C LEU A 247 -9.48 15.11 -0.64
N PHE A 248 -8.94 14.06 -1.25
CA PHE A 248 -8.92 12.73 -0.65
C PHE A 248 -8.05 12.71 0.62
N VAL A 249 -6.86 13.31 0.60
CA VAL A 249 -5.97 13.40 1.77
C VAL A 249 -6.70 14.11 2.92
N ASN A 250 -7.38 15.23 2.68
CA ASN A 250 -8.15 15.93 3.71
C ASN A 250 -9.30 15.08 4.27
N MET A 251 -10.05 14.40 3.40
CA MET A 251 -11.13 13.50 3.80
C MET A 251 -10.61 12.32 4.64
N ALA A 252 -9.49 11.71 4.23
CA ALA A 252 -8.85 10.62 4.94
C ALA A 252 -8.37 11.04 6.34
N ASN A 253 -7.76 12.22 6.45
CA ASN A 253 -7.35 12.81 7.73
C ASN A 253 -8.55 13.05 8.65
N ALA A 254 -9.62 13.65 8.13
CA ALA A 254 -10.83 13.92 8.91
C ALA A 254 -11.47 12.62 9.41
N PHE A 255 -11.57 11.61 8.55
CA PHE A 255 -12.09 10.28 8.89
C PHE A 255 -11.22 9.57 9.94
N PHE A 256 -9.89 9.54 9.75
CA PHE A 256 -9.00 8.88 10.71
C PHE A 256 -9.09 9.56 12.08
N ASN A 257 -9.08 10.90 12.13
CA ASN A 257 -9.16 11.64 13.37
C ASN A 257 -10.51 11.47 14.09
N SER A 258 -11.63 11.41 13.37
CA SER A 258 -12.93 11.16 14.01
C SER A 258 -12.97 9.79 14.67
N MET A 259 -12.48 8.75 13.98
CA MET A 259 -12.34 7.41 14.54
C MET A 259 -11.39 7.40 15.75
N TRP A 260 -10.21 8.00 15.62
CA TRP A 260 -9.17 8.02 16.65
C TRP A 260 -9.61 8.71 17.94
N LEU A 261 -10.27 9.87 17.82
CA LEU A 261 -10.62 10.72 18.97
C LEU A 261 -11.94 10.32 19.61
N LEU A 262 -12.94 9.94 18.82
CA LEU A 262 -14.32 9.81 19.31
C LEU A 262 -14.78 8.37 19.51
N PHE A 263 -14.14 7.41 18.84
CA PHE A 263 -14.67 6.05 18.76
C PHE A 263 -13.70 4.96 19.21
N ALA A 264 -12.41 5.10 18.90
CA ALA A 264 -11.43 4.07 19.16
C ALA A 264 -10.96 4.05 20.63
N GLU A 265 -10.81 2.84 21.16
CA GLU A 265 -10.40 2.56 22.54
C GLU A 265 -8.88 2.27 22.61
N ASP A 266 -8.24 2.57 23.74
CA ASP A 266 -6.82 2.27 23.91
C ASP A 266 -6.57 0.75 23.94
N ALA A 267 -5.61 0.28 23.14
CA ALA A 267 -5.31 -1.14 22.97
C ALA A 267 -4.39 -1.66 24.09
N THR A 268 -4.92 -1.94 25.28
CA THR A 268 -4.09 -2.28 26.46
C THR A 268 -3.13 -3.45 26.21
N SER A 269 -3.59 -4.52 25.56
CA SER A 269 -2.79 -5.72 25.26
C SER A 269 -1.82 -5.59 24.07
N LEU A 270 -1.96 -4.54 23.25
CA LEU A 270 -1.07 -4.29 22.11
C LEU A 270 -0.09 -3.14 22.40
N ASN A 271 -0.35 -2.32 23.42
CA ASN A 271 0.48 -1.20 23.82
C ASN A 271 1.62 -1.58 24.78
N GLU A 272 1.47 -2.70 25.52
CA GLU A 272 2.54 -3.38 26.27
C GLU A 272 3.54 -4.10 25.35
#